data_AF-A0AA88XGB5-F1
#
_entry.id   AF-A0AA88XGB5-F1
#
_cell.length_a   1.000
_cell.length_b   1.000
_cell.length_c   1.000
_cell.angle_alpha   90.00
_cell.angle_beta   90.00
_cell.angle_gamma   90.00
#
_symmetry.space_group_name_H-M   'P 1'
#
loop_
_entity.id
_entity.type
_entity.pdbx_description
1 polymer ?
#
loop_
_entity_poly.entity_id
_entity_poly.type
_entity_poly.pdbx_seq_one_letter_code
_entity_poly.pdbx_strand_id
1 'polypeptide(L)'
;MLLMPAKTSCPSGWKTEYSGILTTNSDDFHKSEYTCMDNDPEYIEGTRIDNFDGKLFYPVRTVCGSLPCPPYKNGTFVECAVCTK
;
A
#
# COMPACT_ATOMS: atom_id res chain seq x y z
N MET A 1 11.35 11.15 5.66
CA MET A 1 10.30 10.48 4.86
C MET A 1 9.23 9.97 5.80
N LEU A 2 7.96 10.12 5.45
CA LEU A 2 6.80 9.73 6.26
C LEU A 2 5.80 9.00 5.38
N LEU A 3 5.34 7.83 5.81
CA LEU A 3 4.25 7.10 5.17
C LEU A 3 2.94 7.45 5.89
N MET A 4 1.96 7.93 5.13
CA MET A 4 0.62 8.25 5.58
C MET A 4 -0.34 7.15 5.12
N PRO A 5 -0.73 6.20 5.97
CA PRO A 5 -1.67 5.15 5.60
C PRO A 5 -3.11 5.68 5.55
N ALA A 6 -3.95 5.07 4.71
CA ALA A 6 -5.35 5.43 4.50
C ALA A 6 -5.57 6.90 4.06
N LYS A 7 -4.58 7.49 3.38
CA LYS A 7 -4.59 8.86 2.86
C LYS A 7 -3.87 8.90 1.51
N THR A 8 -4.29 9.81 0.65
CA THR A 8 -3.64 10.11 -0.65
C THR A 8 -2.87 11.42 -0.64
N SER A 9 -2.81 12.11 0.51
CA SER A 9 -2.13 13.39 0.66
C SER A 9 -1.35 13.50 1.97
N CYS A 10 -0.35 14.38 1.95
CA CYS A 10 0.51 14.65 3.09
C CYS A 10 -0.05 15.77 3.99
N PRO A 11 0.36 15.82 5.26
CA PRO A 11 0.03 16.94 6.16
C PRO A 11 0.54 18.29 5.62
N SER A 12 -0.02 19.38 6.12
CA SER A 12 0.44 20.73 5.74
C SER A 12 1.93 20.92 6.02
N GLY A 13 2.64 21.54 5.07
CA GLY A 13 4.09 21.76 5.14
C GLY A 13 4.95 20.54 4.76
N TRP A 14 4.34 19.46 4.29
CA TRP A 14 5.04 18.31 3.69
C TRP A 14 4.75 18.24 2.20
N LYS A 15 5.75 17.81 1.42
CA LYS A 15 5.60 17.51 0.01
C LYS A 15 5.17 16.06 -0.16
N THR A 16 4.12 15.84 -0.94
CA THR A 16 3.78 14.49 -1.43
C THR A 16 4.77 14.12 -2.53
N GLU A 17 5.50 13.02 -2.32
CA GLU A 17 6.34 12.45 -3.37
C GLU A 17 5.51 11.53 -4.28
N TYR A 18 4.71 10.65 -3.68
CA TYR A 18 3.75 9.83 -4.41
C TYR A 18 2.60 9.34 -3.53
N SER A 19 1.56 8.81 -4.18
CA SER A 19 0.43 8.13 -3.56
C SER A 19 0.25 6.75 -4.19
N GLY A 20 -0.33 5.83 -3.44
CA GLY A 20 -0.31 4.43 -3.80
C GLY A 20 -1.31 3.59 -3.03
N ILE A 21 -1.12 2.28 -3.11
CA ILE A 21 -1.85 1.27 -2.34
C ILE A 21 -0.92 0.70 -1.27
N LEU A 22 -1.46 0.56 -0.06
CA LEU A 22 -0.76 -0.09 1.04
C LEU A 22 -0.68 -1.59 0.76
N THR A 23 0.53 -2.13 0.82
CA THR A 23 0.84 -3.54 0.55
C THR A 23 1.56 -4.17 1.72
N THR A 24 1.44 -5.48 1.85
CA THR A 24 2.16 -6.29 2.83
C THR A 24 2.31 -7.73 2.32
N ASN A 25 2.74 -8.67 3.16
CA ASN A 25 2.78 -10.08 2.80
C ASN A 25 1.36 -10.68 2.76
N SER A 26 1.21 -11.89 2.22
CA SER A 26 -0.07 -12.61 2.36
C SER A 26 -0.30 -12.97 3.84
N ASP A 27 -1.58 -13.04 4.20
CA ASP A 27 -2.09 -13.45 5.51
C ASP A 27 -1.74 -14.88 5.91
N ASP A 28 -1.34 -15.73 4.95
CA ASP A 28 -0.86 -17.10 5.20
C ASP A 28 0.63 -17.15 5.60
N PHE A 29 1.34 -16.02 5.53
CA PHE A 29 2.76 -15.93 5.86
C PHE A 29 3.02 -15.17 7.17
N HIS A 30 4.27 -15.23 7.64
CA HIS A 30 4.70 -14.41 8.76
C HIS A 30 4.50 -12.92 8.48
N LYS A 31 4.09 -12.19 9.53
CA LYS A 31 3.89 -10.74 9.52
C LYS A 31 5.13 -10.05 8.95
N SER A 32 4.91 -9.20 7.96
CA SER A 32 5.94 -8.30 7.42
C SER A 32 5.60 -6.84 7.69
N GLU A 33 6.50 -5.96 7.27
CA GLU A 33 6.25 -4.53 7.21
C GLU A 33 5.15 -4.22 6.18
N TYR A 34 4.56 -3.04 6.35
CA TYR A 34 3.64 -2.44 5.38
C TYR A 34 4.41 -1.45 4.51
N THR A 35 4.23 -1.56 3.19
CA THR A 35 4.89 -0.70 2.20
C THR A 35 3.85 0.04 1.36
N CYS A 36 4.11 1.29 1.03
CA CYS A 36 3.29 2.02 0.08
C CYS A 36 3.80 1.73 -1.33
N MET A 37 3.01 1.04 -2.14
CA MET A 37 3.34 0.78 -3.54
C MET A 37 2.69 1.88 -4.38
N ASP A 38 3.48 2.55 -5.23
CA ASP A 38 2.97 3.58 -6.15
C ASP A 38 1.78 3.05 -6.97
N ASN A 39 0.84 3.94 -7.31
CA ASN A 39 -0.28 3.62 -8.18
C ASN A 39 0.17 3.28 -9.61
N ASP A 40 1.35 3.77 -10.03
CA ASP A 40 2.02 3.41 -11.27
C ASP A 40 3.39 2.78 -10.96
N PRO A 41 3.42 1.50 -10.53
CA PRO A 41 4.66 0.85 -10.14
C PRO A 41 5.55 0.56 -11.35
N GLU A 42 6.76 1.11 -11.32
CA GLU A 42 7.78 0.80 -12.30
C GLU A 42 8.39 -0.60 -12.08
N TYR A 43 9.02 -1.13 -13.12
CA TYR A 43 9.72 -2.41 -13.07
C TYR A 43 11.10 -2.26 -13.73
N ILE A 44 12.02 -3.16 -13.37
CA ILE A 44 13.34 -3.22 -13.99
C ILE A 44 13.24 -4.04 -15.28
N GLU A 45 13.70 -3.52 -16.41
CA GLU A 45 13.70 -4.27 -17.67
C GLU A 45 14.43 -5.61 -17.53
N GLY A 46 13.89 -6.65 -18.17
CA GLY A 46 14.41 -8.02 -18.08
C GLY A 46 13.97 -8.80 -16.83
N THR A 47 13.27 -8.19 -15.87
CA THR A 47 12.74 -8.92 -14.69
C THR A 47 11.40 -9.61 -14.92
N ARG A 48 10.76 -9.38 -16.07
CA ARG A 48 9.44 -9.93 -16.44
C ARG A 48 9.50 -11.19 -17.31
N ILE A 49 10.62 -11.92 -17.27
CA ILE A 49 10.80 -13.11 -18.11
C ILE A 49 9.91 -14.27 -17.63
N ASP A 50 9.70 -14.38 -16.31
CA ASP A 50 8.83 -15.38 -15.69
C ASP A 50 8.32 -14.87 -14.33
N ASN A 51 7.32 -15.54 -13.76
CA ASN A 51 6.93 -15.36 -12.37
C ASN A 51 7.73 -16.32 -11.47
N PHE A 52 8.73 -15.78 -10.77
CA PHE A 52 9.56 -16.57 -9.86
C PHE A 52 9.02 -16.67 -8.43
N ASP A 53 7.82 -16.13 -8.15
CA ASP A 53 7.21 -16.08 -6.81
C ASP A 53 8.20 -15.61 -5.72
N GLY A 54 8.97 -14.56 -6.04
CA GLY A 54 9.96 -13.97 -5.13
C GLY A 54 9.32 -13.17 -4.00
N LYS A 55 9.63 -11.87 -3.90
CA LYS A 55 8.93 -11.00 -2.94
C LYS A 55 7.61 -10.53 -3.54
N LEU A 56 6.52 -11.11 -3.06
CA LEU A 56 5.15 -10.73 -3.43
C LEU A 56 4.64 -9.59 -2.54
N PHE A 57 3.85 -8.70 -3.14
CA PHE A 57 3.19 -7.57 -2.48
C PHE A 57 1.68 -7.74 -2.61
N TYR A 58 1.02 -8.01 -1.49
CA TYR A 58 -0.43 -8.19 -1.43
C TYR A 58 -1.10 -6.89 -0.97
N PRO A 59 -2.11 -6.38 -1.70
CA PRO A 59 -2.85 -5.20 -1.29
C PRO A 59 -3.58 -5.42 0.04
N VAL A 60 -3.48 -4.42 0.92
CA VAL A 60 -4.23 -4.40 2.17
C VAL A 60 -5.66 -3.97 1.87
N ARG A 61 -6.64 -4.71 2.40
CA ARG A 61 -8.07 -4.43 2.22
C ARG A 61 -8.75 -4.17 3.56
N THR A 62 -9.74 -3.30 3.54
CA THR A 62 -10.67 -3.10 4.66
C THR A 62 -11.58 -4.33 4.82
N VAL A 63 -11.88 -4.67 6.07
CA VAL A 63 -12.82 -5.75 6.42
C VAL A 63 -13.81 -5.21 7.47
N CYS A 64 -15.10 -5.19 7.13
CA CYS A 64 -16.15 -4.84 8.08
C CYS A 64 -16.24 -5.87 9.21
N GLY A 65 -16.59 -5.42 10.42
CA GLY A 65 -16.55 -6.23 11.63
C GLY A 65 -15.32 -5.86 12.46
N SER A 66 -14.12 -6.03 11.91
CA SER A 66 -12.90 -5.45 12.49
C SER A 66 -12.91 -3.92 12.39
N LEU A 67 -13.49 -3.38 11.31
CA LEU A 67 -13.76 -1.95 11.13
C LEU A 67 -15.27 -1.67 11.17
N PRO A 68 -15.68 -0.51 11.73
CA PRO A 68 -17.07 -0.06 11.68
C PRO A 68 -17.45 0.35 10.25
N CYS A 69 -18.61 -0.11 9.79
CA CYS A 69 -19.12 0.22 8.47
C CYS A 69 -20.53 0.79 8.62
N PRO A 70 -20.77 2.09 8.38
CA PRO A 70 -19.87 3.17 7.89
C PRO A 70 -18.92 3.76 8.97
N PRO A 71 -17.88 4.55 8.59
CA PRO A 71 -17.58 5.15 7.27
C PRO A 71 -16.75 4.29 6.33
N TYR A 72 -16.19 3.18 6.80
CA TYR A 72 -15.38 2.30 5.95
C TYR A 72 -16.29 1.47 5.04
N LYS A 73 -15.82 1.22 3.81
CA LYS A 73 -16.46 0.31 2.85
C LYS A 73 -15.74 -1.02 2.88
N ASN A 74 -16.49 -2.14 2.95
CA ASN A 74 -15.89 -3.48 2.95
C ASN A 74 -15.09 -3.75 1.67
N GLY A 75 -13.99 -4.48 1.78
CA GLY A 75 -13.25 -4.98 0.61
C GLY A 75 -12.63 -3.90 -0.26
N THR A 76 -12.35 -2.72 0.32
CA THR A 76 -11.70 -1.62 -0.39
C THR A 76 -10.21 -1.65 -0.10
N PHE A 77 -9.37 -1.47 -1.11
CA PHE A 77 -7.92 -1.37 -0.89
C PHE A 77 -7.58 -0.10 -0.11
N VAL A 78 -6.63 -0.23 0.80
CA VAL A 78 -6.20 0.88 1.66
C VAL A 78 -5.16 1.69 0.90
N GLU A 79 -5.46 2.96 0.64
CA GLU A 79 -4.53 3.89 -0.01
C GLU A 79 -3.41 4.34 0.94
N CYS A 80 -2.35 4.92 0.39
CA CYS A 80 -1.25 5.51 1.15
C CYS A 80 -0.61 6.68 0.40
N ALA A 81 0.14 7.51 1.13
CA ALA A 81 0.97 8.58 0.56
C ALA A 81 2.35 8.59 1.21
N VAL A 82 3.39 8.87 0.44
CA VAL A 82 4.75 9.03 0.92
C VAL A 82 5.15 10.49 0.84
N CYS A 83 5.67 10.99 1.96
CA CYS A 83 5.87 12.41 2.21
C CYS A 83 7.32 12.71 2.59
N THR A 84 7.80 13.87 2.16
CA THR A 84 9.08 14.47 2.56
C THR A 84 8.83 15.88 3.09
N LYS A 85 9.80 16.44 3.81
CA LYS A 85 9.74 17.80 4.34
C LYS A 85 10.79 18.65 3.67
#